data_AF-A0A354UQV4-F1
#
_entry.id   AF-A0A354UQV4-F1
#
_cell.length_a   1.000
_cell.length_b   1.000
_cell.length_c   1.000
_cell.angle_alpha   90.00
_cell.angle_beta   90.00
_cell.angle_gamma   90.00
#
_symmetry.space_group_name_H-M   'P 1'
#
loop_
_entity.id
_entity.type
_entity.pdbx_description
1 polymer ?
#
loop_
_entity_poly.entity_id
_entity_poly.type
_entity_poly.pdbx_seq_one_letter_code
_entity_poly.pdbx_strand_id
1 'polypeptide(L)' 'GSQIGAEGCLSVKGRYGEVERPSTVVIKALNREGKEFTLTAKDFFARAICHEYDHLDGILYIDKAIKMMEEKD' A
#
# COMPACT_ATOMS: atom_id res chain seq x y z
N GLY A 1 2.74 9.62 11.95
CA GLY A 1 4.11 9.16 11.68
C GLY A 1 4.15 8.48 10.33
N SER A 2 5.35 8.18 9.84
CA SER A 2 5.57 7.34 8.66
C SER A 2 6.25 6.01 9.04
N GLN A 3 6.29 5.09 8.09
CA GLN A 3 6.95 3.79 8.17
C GLN A 3 7.61 3.51 6.82
N ILE A 4 8.85 3.02 6.84
CA ILE A 4 9.54 2.49 5.67
C ILE A 4 9.54 0.97 5.78
N GLY A 5 9.27 0.28 4.68
CA GLY A 5 9.18 -1.17 4.66
C GLY A 5 8.95 -1.69 3.25
N ALA A 6 9.19 -2.99 3.06
CA ALA A 6 9.08 -3.64 1.77
C ALA A 6 7.61 -3.76 1.31
N GLU A 7 7.37 -3.47 0.04
CA GLU A 7 6.16 -3.78 -0.70
C GLU A 7 6.51 -4.70 -1.87
N GLY A 8 5.58 -5.61 -2.17
CA GLY A 8 5.53 -6.36 -3.42
C GLY A 8 4.13 -6.23 -4.03
N CYS A 9 3.95 -6.63 -5.28
CA CYS A 9 2.66 -6.58 -5.94
C CYS A 9 2.49 -7.76 -6.90
N LEU A 10 1.28 -8.34 -6.97
CA LEU A 10 0.99 -9.39 -7.94
C LEU A 10 1.09 -8.91 -9.40
N SER A 11 0.94 -7.60 -9.62
CA SER A 11 1.13 -6.96 -10.93
C SER A 11 2.59 -6.78 -11.33
N VAL A 12 3.55 -6.85 -10.38
CA VAL A 12 4.99 -6.68 -10.61
C VAL A 12 5.75 -7.81 -9.92
N LYS A 13 5.84 -8.96 -10.60
CA LYS A 13 6.40 -10.20 -10.05
C LYS A 13 7.93 -10.15 -9.94
N GLY A 14 8.47 -10.87 -8.94
CA GLY A 14 9.92 -11.11 -8.77
C GLY A 14 10.72 -9.92 -8.24
N ARG A 15 10.04 -8.88 -7.74
CA ARG A 15 10.66 -7.65 -7.25
C ARG A 15 9.95 -7.15 -6.00
N TYR A 16 10.73 -6.50 -5.14
CA TYR A 16 10.25 -5.79 -3.96
C TYR A 16 10.82 -4.36 -3.96
N GLY A 17 10.15 -3.46 -3.25
CA GLY A 17 10.62 -2.09 -3.08
C GLY A 17 10.37 -1.57 -1.67
N GLU A 18 11.34 -0.88 -1.09
CA GLU A 18 11.13 -0.13 0.16
C GLU A 18 10.33 1.15 -0.14
N VAL A 19 9.16 1.28 0.48
CA VAL A 19 8.25 2.42 0.27
C VAL A 19 7.92 3.06 1.61
N GLU A 20 8.00 4.40 1.67
CA GLU A 20 7.50 5.15 2.81
C GLU A 20 5.98 5.31 2.74
N ARG A 21 5.29 4.92 3.82
CA ARG A 21 3.84 5.04 3.98
C ARG A 21 3.49 5.65 5.33
N PRO A 22 2.28 6.22 5.51
CA PRO A 22 1.80 6.58 6.85
C PRO A 22 1.73 5.34 7.78
N SER A 23 2.08 5.51 9.06
CA SER A 23 1.94 4.44 10.06
C SER A 23 0.47 4.20 10.46
N THR A 24 -0.42 5.13 10.16
CA THR A 24 -1.86 5.05 10.46
C THR A 24 -2.63 5.83 9.40
N VAL A 25 -3.74 5.27 8.93
CA VAL A 25 -4.67 5.93 8.01
C VAL A 25 -6.10 5.78 8.53
N VAL A 26 -6.94 6.75 8.23
CA VAL A 26 -8.39 6.68 8.43
C VAL A 26 -9.02 6.79 7.06
N ILE A 27 -9.78 5.78 6.66
CA ILE A 27 -10.46 5.75 5.36
C ILE A 27 -11.97 5.77 5.53
N LYS A 28 -12.66 6.32 4.52
CA LYS A 28 -14.10 6.18 4.33
C LYS A 28 -14.33 5.44 3.02
N ALA A 29 -15.14 4.39 3.04
CA ALA A 29 -15.41 3.57 1.86
C ALA A 29 -16.84 3.00 1.90
N LEU A 30 -17.27 2.40 0.78
CA LEU A 30 -18.52 1.66 0.68
C LEU A 30 -18.24 0.16 0.76
N ASN A 31 -19.09 -0.58 1.47
CA ASN A 31 -19.10 -2.03 1.37
C ASN A 31 -19.79 -2.50 0.08
N ARG A 32 -19.89 -3.82 -0.14
CA ARG A 32 -20.50 -4.41 -1.35
C ARG A 32 -22.00 -4.08 -1.53
N GLU A 33 -22.67 -3.63 -0.48
CA GLU A 33 -24.08 -3.22 -0.48
C GLU A 33 -24.24 -1.70 -0.66
N GLY A 34 -23.15 -0.96 -0.85
CA GLY A 34 -23.17 0.49 -0.95
C GLY A 34 -23.31 1.22 0.39
N LYS A 35 -23.14 0.52 1.52
CA LYS A 35 -23.19 1.13 2.86
C LYS A 35 -21.83 1.73 3.22
N GLU A 36 -21.85 3.00 3.63
CA GLU A 36 -20.66 3.70 4.12
C GLU A 36 -20.13 3.11 5.42
N PHE A 37 -18.80 3.02 5.51
CA PHE A 37 -18.08 2.72 6.74
C PHE A 37 -16.79 3.53 6.83
N THR A 38 -16.32 3.72 8.06
CA THR A 38 -15.01 4.31 8.37
C THR A 38 -14.13 3.27 9.03
N LEU A 39 -12.86 3.21 8.65
CA LEU A 39 -11.88 2.27 9.20
C LEU A 39 -10.59 3.00 9.55
N THR A 40 -10.10 2.80 10.77
CA THR A 40 -8.74 3.19 11.17
C THR A 40 -7.82 1.97 11.05
N ALA A 41 -6.84 2.05 10.15
CA ALA A 41 -5.84 1.01 9.97
C ALA A 41 -4.46 1.48 10.44
N LYS A 42 -3.63 0.56 10.91
CA LYS A 42 -2.28 0.81 11.44
C LYS A 42 -1.27 -0.14 10.81
N ASP A 43 -0.01 0.26 10.86
CA ASP A 43 1.16 -0.56 10.52
C ASP A 43 1.00 -1.25 9.15
N PHE A 44 1.13 -2.57 9.09
CA PHE A 44 1.04 -3.31 7.83
C PHE A 44 -0.31 -3.14 7.12
N PHE A 45 -1.42 -3.02 7.87
CA PHE A 45 -2.73 -2.84 7.24
C PHE A 45 -2.89 -1.43 6.65
N ALA A 46 -2.34 -0.41 7.31
CA ALA A 46 -2.27 0.94 6.75
C ALA A 46 -1.46 0.96 5.43
N ARG A 47 -0.32 0.25 5.40
CA ARG A 47 0.50 0.07 4.20
C ARG A 47 -0.28 -0.59 3.07
N ALA A 48 -0.93 -1.72 3.34
CA ALA A 48 -1.72 -2.44 2.34
C ALA A 48 -2.84 -1.56 1.77
N ILE A 49 -3.57 -0.82 2.62
CA ILE A 49 -4.61 0.10 2.14
C ILE A 49 -4.02 1.18 1.22
N CYS A 50 -2.88 1.78 1.58
CA CYS A 50 -2.24 2.77 0.71
C CYS A 50 -1.81 2.17 -0.64
N HIS A 51 -1.30 0.94 -0.63
CA HIS A 51 -0.91 0.21 -1.83
C HIS A 51 -2.10 -0.03 -2.76
N GLU A 52 -3.20 -0.58 -2.22
CA GLU A 52 -4.38 -0.89 -3.03
C GLU A 52 -5.14 0.36 -3.46
N TYR A 53 -5.11 1.43 -2.65
CA TYR A 53 -5.68 2.71 -3.02
C TYR A 53 -4.92 3.35 -4.20
N ASP A 54 -3.59 3.27 -4.21
CA ASP A 54 -2.76 3.78 -5.32
C ASP A 54 -3.13 3.12 -6.66
N HIS A 55 -3.52 1.84 -6.68
CA HIS A 55 -3.98 1.16 -7.90
C HIS A 55 -5.24 1.81 -8.49
N LEU A 56 -6.10 2.42 -7.66
CA LEU A 56 -7.29 3.14 -8.15
C LEU A 56 -6.91 4.37 -8.98
N ASP A 57 -5.74 4.95 -8.70
CA ASP A 57 -5.17 6.09 -9.41
C ASP A 57 -4.12 5.67 -10.46
N GLY A 58 -3.96 4.37 -10.71
CA GLY A 58 -2.99 3.83 -11.66
C GLY A 58 -1.52 3.96 -11.22
N ILE A 59 -1.27 4.15 -9.92
CA ILE A 59 0.06 4.29 -9.35
C ILE A 59 0.53 2.93 -8.82
N LEU A 60 1.74 2.51 -9.17
CA LEU A 60 2.36 1.29 -8.68
C LEU A 60 3.38 1.61 -7.58
N TYR A 61 3.66 0.63 -6.71
CA TYR A 61 4.66 0.81 -5.66
C TYR A 61 6.06 1.15 -6.20
N ILE A 62 6.39 0.69 -7.42
CA ILE A 62 7.66 0.98 -8.10
C ILE A 62 7.83 2.47 -8.43
N ASP A 63 6.73 3.22 -8.56
CA ASP A 63 6.75 4.66 -8.80
C ASP A 63 7.12 5.46 -7.54
N LYS A 64 6.99 4.83 -6.36
CA LYS A 64 7.24 5.43 -5.04
C LYS A 64 8.41 4.77 -4.29
N ALA A 65 9.02 3.74 -4.86
CA ALA A 65 10.06 2.98 -4.19
C ALA A 65 11.32 3.83 -3.99
N ILE A 66 11.79 3.89 -2.74
CA ILE A 66 13.05 4.55 -2.35
C ILE A 66 14.24 3.66 -2.76
N LYS A 67 14.06 2.35 -2.66
CA LYS A 67 15.05 1.35 -3.03
C LYS A 67 14.34 0.11 -3.60
N MET A 68 14.80 -0.37 -4.75
CA MET A 68 14.34 -1.62 -5.36
C MET A 68 15.25 -2.78 -4.96
N MET A 69 14.67 -3.97 -4.81
CA MET A 69 15.35 -5.23 -4.47
C MET A 69 14.82 -6.34 -5.38
N GLU A 70 15.68 -7.27 -5.80
CA GLU A 70 15.27 -8.47 -6.52
C GLU A 70 14.94 -9.59 -5.54
N GLU A 71 14.06 -10.52 -5.92
CA GLU A 71 13.72 -11.69 -5.09
C GLU A 71 14.91 -12.63 -4.80
N LYS A 72 16.04 -12.42 -5.49
CA LYS A 72 17.28 -13.20 -5.33
C LYS A 72 18.35 -12.51 -4.48
N ASP A 73 18.09 -11.28 -4.03
CA ASP A 73 18.93 -10.57 -3.07
C ASP A 73 18.67 -11.07 -1.63
#